data_AF-H6U8G7-F1
#
_entry.id   AF-H6U8G7-F1
#
_cell.length_a   1.000
_cell.length_b   1.000
_cell.length_c   1.000
_cell.angle_alpha   90.00
_cell.angle_beta   90.00
_cell.angle_gamma   90.00
#
_symmetry.space_group_name_H-M   'P 1'
#
loop_
_entity.id
_entity.type
_entity.pdbx_description
1 polymer ?
#
loop_
_entity_poly.entity_id
_entity_poly.type
_entity_poly.pdbx_seq_one_letter_code
_entity_poly.pdbx_strand_id
1 'polypeptide(L)'
;MGLNKSKTHYTAKELLSLSLSCLPNSKQGILYQAKKQMWNKRKRVDIGGGSFEFELSSLPIDIQAEILLKTPPYQNQVRWKNRLNSK
;
A
#
# COMPACT_ATOMS: atom_id res chain seq x y z
N MET A 1 15.04 -5.56 7.16
CA MET A 1 13.59 -5.55 7.45
C MET A 1 12.92 -6.50 6.46
N GLY A 2 12.30 -7.56 6.98
CA GLY A 2 11.76 -8.65 6.17
C GLY A 2 10.56 -8.26 5.31
N LEU A 3 10.48 -8.85 4.12
CA LEU A 3 9.37 -8.76 3.19
C LEU A 3 8.02 -9.02 3.88
N ASN A 4 7.11 -8.05 3.84
CA ASN A 4 5.69 -8.30 4.06
C ASN A 4 5.07 -8.92 2.78
N LYS A 5 5.39 -10.19 2.54
CA LYS A 5 4.58 -11.06 1.68
C LYS A 5 3.14 -10.98 2.22
N SER A 6 2.15 -10.71 1.35
CA SER A 6 0.71 -10.65 1.64
C SER A 6 0.23 -9.58 2.64
N LYS A 7 0.57 -8.30 2.42
CA LYS A 7 -0.17 -7.22 3.10
C LYS A 7 -1.53 -7.00 2.41
N THR A 8 -2.60 -7.32 3.13
CA THR A 8 -3.98 -7.20 2.61
C THR A 8 -4.70 -5.95 3.10
N HIS A 9 -4.14 -5.24 4.07
CA HIS A 9 -4.77 -4.07 4.69
C HIS A 9 -3.79 -2.90 4.76
N TYR A 10 -4.26 -1.69 4.44
CA TYR A 10 -3.42 -0.49 4.39
C TYR A 10 -4.05 0.64 5.20
N THR A 11 -3.26 1.32 6.01
CA THR A 11 -3.73 2.53 6.70
C THR A 11 -3.75 3.73 5.75
N ALA A 12 -4.56 4.76 6.06
CA ALA A 12 -4.52 6.02 5.29
C ALA A 12 -3.12 6.67 5.27
N LYS A 13 -2.31 6.46 6.30
CA LYS A 13 -0.92 6.94 6.37
C LYS A 13 -0.02 6.20 5.37
N GLU A 14 -0.19 4.90 5.25
CA GLU A 14 0.56 4.08 4.29
C GLU A 14 0.16 4.39 2.86
N LEU A 15 -1.15 4.49 2.58
CA LEU A 15 -1.65 4.91 1.27
C LEU A 15 -1.09 6.28 0.86
N LEU A 16 -1.04 7.24 1.80
CA LEU A 16 -0.40 8.53 1.56
C LEU A 16 1.11 8.40 1.29
N SER A 17 1.79 7.55 2.06
CA SER A 17 3.23 7.31 1.90
C SER A 17 3.61 6.61 0.60
N LEU A 18 2.67 5.91 -0.04
CA LEU A 18 2.85 5.33 -1.38
C LEU A 18 2.74 6.39 -2.48
N SER A 19 2.25 7.60 -2.17
CA SER A 19 2.06 8.70 -3.13
C SER A 19 1.37 8.22 -4.40
N LEU A 20 0.22 7.58 -4.24
CA LEU A 20 -0.60 7.04 -5.33
C LEU A 20 -1.22 8.21 -6.10
N SER A 21 -1.11 8.20 -7.43
CA SER A 21 -1.59 9.30 -8.27
C SER A 21 -3.11 9.41 -8.28
N CYS A 22 -3.81 8.30 -8.09
CA CYS A 22 -5.27 8.25 -7.97
C CYS A 22 -5.80 8.66 -6.58
N LEU A 23 -4.94 8.99 -5.61
CA LEU A 23 -5.35 9.42 -4.27
C LEU A 23 -5.04 10.89 -3.99
N PRO A 24 -5.82 11.54 -3.11
CA PRO A 24 -5.47 12.84 -2.58
C PRO A 24 -4.13 12.80 -1.82
N ASN A 25 -3.34 13.87 -1.95
CA ASN A 25 -2.06 14.04 -1.25
C ASN A 25 -2.23 14.41 0.25
N SER A 26 -3.35 14.04 0.87
CA SER A 26 -3.60 14.28 2.29
C SER A 26 -4.33 13.11 2.94
N LYS A 27 -3.97 12.81 4.19
CA LYS A 27 -4.63 11.76 5.00
C LYS A 27 -6.14 11.99 5.10
N GLN A 28 -6.55 13.25 5.28
CA GLN A 28 -7.96 13.63 5.39
C GLN A 28 -8.73 13.39 4.09
N GLY A 29 -8.13 13.69 2.93
CA GLY A 29 -8.75 13.41 1.62
C GLY A 29 -8.93 11.91 1.37
N ILE A 30 -7.95 11.10 1.74
CA ILE A 30 -8.05 9.63 1.66
C ILE A 30 -9.18 9.12 2.56
N LEU A 31 -9.27 9.59 3.81
CA LEU A 31 -10.35 9.21 4.72
C LEU A 31 -11.74 9.63 4.20
N TYR A 32 -11.83 10.80 3.57
CA TYR A 32 -13.06 11.27 2.94
C TYR A 32 -13.48 10.37 1.78
N GLN A 33 -12.56 10.00 0.88
CA GLN A 33 -12.84 9.05 -0.20
C GLN A 33 -13.25 7.69 0.33
N ALA A 34 -12.53 7.17 1.33
CA ALA A 34 -12.86 5.90 1.97
C ALA A 34 -14.28 5.89 2.57
N LYS A 35 -14.70 7.01 3.17
CA LYS A 35 -16.08 7.17 3.68
C LYS A 35 -17.09 7.27 2.54
N LYS A 36 -16.80 8.08 1.51
CA LYS A 36 -17.69 8.31 0.35
C LYS A 36 -17.92 7.03 -0.47
N GLN A 37 -16.89 6.21 -0.60
CA GLN A 37 -16.90 4.98 -1.39
C GLN A 37 -17.07 3.72 -0.52
N MET A 38 -17.33 3.89 0.77
CA MET A 38 -17.61 2.81 1.72
C MET A 38 -16.55 1.69 1.71
N TRP A 39 -15.26 2.05 1.69
CA TRP A 39 -14.18 1.05 1.72
C TRP A 39 -14.28 0.19 2.97
N ASN A 40 -14.03 -1.11 2.80
CA ASN A 40 -14.05 -2.04 3.92
C ASN A 40 -12.87 -1.72 4.84
N LYS A 41 -13.17 -1.56 6.13
CA LYS A 41 -12.20 -1.11 7.12
C LYS A 41 -12.30 -1.92 8.40
N ARG A 42 -11.14 -2.19 9.00
CA ARG A 42 -11.03 -2.80 10.32
C ARG A 42 -10.31 -1.87 11.27
N LYS A 43 -10.66 -1.94 12.56
CA LYS A 43 -9.95 -1.22 13.61
C LYS A 43 -8.66 -1.98 13.94
N ARG A 44 -7.55 -1.26 14.03
CA ARG A 44 -6.29 -1.84 14.51
C ARG A 44 -6.38 -2.00 16.03
N VAL A 45 -6.08 -3.21 16.54
CA VAL A 45 -6.27 -3.56 17.95
C VAL A 45 -5.02 -3.22 18.79
N ASP A 46 -3.87 -3.16 18.12
CA ASP A 46 -2.52 -3.18 18.66
C ASP A 46 -1.85 -1.80 18.82
N ILE A 47 -2.46 -0.71 18.32
CA ILE A 47 -1.94 0.65 18.48
C ILE A 47 -3.02 1.55 19.07
N GLY A 48 -2.78 2.05 20.29
CA GLY A 48 -3.65 3.04 20.93
C GLY A 48 -3.91 4.22 20.00
N GLY A 49 -5.19 4.61 19.84
CA GLY A 49 -5.58 5.74 18.99
C GLY A 49 -6.48 5.42 17.79
N GLY A 50 -7.15 4.26 17.76
CA GLY A 50 -8.32 4.03 16.88
C GLY A 50 -8.04 4.12 15.37
N SER A 51 -6.85 3.73 14.94
CA SER A 51 -6.50 3.76 13.51
C SER A 51 -7.24 2.65 12.74
N PHE A 52 -7.79 3.01 11.57
CA PHE A 52 -8.42 2.07 10.64
C PHE A 52 -7.42 1.61 9.58
N GLU A 53 -7.53 0.35 9.20
CA GLU A 53 -6.89 -0.21 8.01
C GLU A 53 -7.96 -0.56 6.98
N PHE A 54 -7.67 -0.31 5.70
CA PHE A 54 -8.56 -0.57 4.58
C PHE A 54 -8.14 -1.82 3.84
N GLU A 55 -9.10 -2.69 3.55
CA GLU A 55 -8.86 -3.94 2.83
C GLU A 55 -8.57 -3.68 1.35
N LEU A 56 -7.45 -4.20 0.83
CA LEU A 56 -6.99 -4.00 -0.54
C LEU A 56 -8.05 -4.39 -1.59
N SER A 57 -8.72 -5.53 -1.40
CA SER A 57 -9.76 -6.04 -2.30
C SER A 57 -11.00 -5.13 -2.38
N SER A 58 -11.24 -4.32 -1.34
CA SER A 58 -12.37 -3.38 -1.27
C SER A 58 -12.06 -2.01 -1.86
N LEU A 59 -10.78 -1.73 -2.19
CA LEU A 59 -10.37 -0.47 -2.81
C LEU A 59 -10.77 -0.44 -4.28
N PRO A 60 -10.94 0.74 -4.89
CA PRO A 60 -11.07 0.89 -6.33
C PRO A 60 -9.93 0.24 -7.11
N ILE A 61 -10.24 -0.28 -8.30
CA ILE A 61 -9.28 -1.03 -9.14
C ILE A 61 -8.02 -0.22 -9.45
N ASP A 62 -8.15 1.08 -9.70
CA ASP A 62 -7.02 1.97 -10.01
C ASP A 62 -6.05 2.07 -8.82
N ILE A 63 -6.60 2.16 -7.61
CA ILE A 63 -5.83 2.18 -6.37
C ILE A 63 -5.17 0.82 -6.14
N GLN A 64 -5.87 -0.29 -6.37
CA GLN A 64 -5.29 -1.63 -6.28
C GLN A 64 -4.10 -1.79 -7.24
N ALA A 65 -4.27 -1.39 -8.50
CA ALA A 65 -3.24 -1.49 -9.52
C ALA A 65 -1.99 -0.67 -9.17
N GLU A 66 -2.15 0.57 -8.73
CA GLU A 66 -1.02 1.39 -8.31
C GLU A 66 -0.32 0.84 -7.06
N ILE A 67 -1.07 0.32 -6.08
CA ILE A 67 -0.48 -0.34 -4.91
C ILE A 67 0.37 -1.53 -5.37
N LEU A 68 -0.16 -2.40 -6.22
CA LEU A 68 0.56 -3.56 -6.73
C LEU A 68 1.83 -3.16 -7.52
N LEU A 69 1.76 -2.08 -8.30
CA LEU A 69 2.91 -1.56 -9.05
C LEU A 69 4.01 -1.01 -8.12
N LYS A 70 3.63 -0.32 -7.04
CA LYS A 70 4.57 0.28 -6.08
C LYS A 70 5.04 -0.66 -4.98
N THR A 71 4.26 -1.70 -4.71
CA THR A 71 4.62 -2.79 -3.79
C THR A 71 4.69 -4.12 -4.54
N PRO A 72 5.59 -4.25 -5.54
CA PRO A 72 5.73 -5.50 -6.26
C PRO A 72 6.12 -6.59 -5.25
N PRO A 73 5.53 -7.80 -5.33
CA PRO A 73 5.89 -8.90 -4.47
C PRO A 73 7.34 -9.30 -4.79
N TYR A 74 8.29 -8.72 -4.05
CA TYR A 74 9.71 -9.07 -4.05
C TYR A 74 10.31 -9.42 -5.42
N GLN A 75 10.97 -8.44 -6.04
CA GLN A 75 12.09 -8.72 -6.92
C GLN A 75 13.19 -9.37 -6.06
N ASN A 76 13.28 -10.70 -6.14
CA ASN A 76 14.49 -11.42 -5.76
C ASN A 76 15.67 -10.74 -6.46
N GLN A 77 16.71 -10.44 -5.70
CA GLN A 77 17.86 -9.66 -6.16
C GLN A 77 18.25 -10.03 -7.60
N VAL A 78 18.01 -9.13 -8.57
CA VAL A 78 18.72 -9.20 -9.86
C VAL A 78 20.14 -8.66 -9.70
N ARG A 79 20.88 -9.25 -8.75
CA ARG A 79 22.33 -9.18 -8.61
C ARG A 79 23.01 -10.05 -9.69
N TRP A 80 22.50 -10.04 -10.93
CA TRP A 80 23.08 -10.78 -12.06
C TRP A 80 23.71 -9.86 -13.11
N LYS A 81 23.48 -8.54 -13.06
CA LYS A 81 24.06 -7.60 -14.04
C LYS A 81 25.53 -7.21 -13.79
N ASN A 82 26.14 -7.61 -12.66
CA ASN A 82 27.54 -7.27 -12.35
C ASN A 82 28.54 -8.44 -12.39
N ARG A 83 28.19 -9.59 -12.96
CA ARG A 83 29.12 -10.73 -13.13
C ARG A 83 29.36 -11.11 -14.59
N LEU A 84 29.34 -10.12 -15.50
CA LEU A 84 29.78 -10.32 -16.89
C LEU A 84 30.80 -9.26 -17.36
N ASN A 85 31.29 -8.39 -16.47
CA ASN A 85 32.30 -7.39 -16.80
C ASN A 85 33.65 -7.61 -16.07
N SER A 86 33.96 -8.86 -15.73
CA SER A 86 35.29 -9.28 -15.28
C SER A 86 35.94 -10.15 -16.37
N LYS A 87 36.12 -9.57 -17.55
CA LYS A 87 37.13 -10.02 -18.52
C LYS A 87 38.12 -8.89 -18.69
#